data_AF-A0A952TCT6-F1
#
_entry.id   AF-A0A952TCT6-F1
#
_cell.length_a   1.000
_cell.length_b   1.000
_cell.length_c   1.000
_cell.angle_alpha   90.00
_cell.angle_beta   90.00
_cell.angle_gamma   90.00
#
_symmetry.space_group_name_H-M   'P 1'
#
loop_
_entity.id
_entity.type
_entity.pdbx_description
1 polymer ?
#
loop_
_entity_poly.entity_id
_entity_poly.type
_entity_poly.pdbx_seq_one_letter_code
_entity_poly.pdbx_strand_id
1 'polypeptide(L)'
;MNRFVIVLFLIFFSASLANSQNISIPELVLTDIPFSIKISDAPDSVTSLQLKFSSKAQSEIVNIELSNGTADTSVSTKLSGEILITVVGISKVELKTKSIPGFLSIVPPLLAILLALALRQVIVALVMGIFVGCFFIYDFNPLLAFMSMIDTVLLNTLIDSSNMSIIVFTLLFGGVVGLISANGGTKGMANLIIRFAKTRRSGMLSSWLMGIVIFFDDYANTLIVGNLMRPITDKLKISREKLAFIVDSTSAPVTSLFIVSTWIGFEIGLIQDGLRTIASTENAYDVFLQTIPYRFYPIAMIFFVFITSYMKRDYGPMYHAEVRASNGQVSRPGAKIPDDLTETTNFLHNGDRIRWYNAVIPISLLVLGTILGLAYTGMNSLAEQGITNYGIREIIGNSDSNKALMWSSLFACIVAIIMTLSQRIMNLSDTIDSWFRGIRSMLLAIMILILAWGISSVTEQMQTANYIIHMLSDSLNPRFLPVIVFIVCAITSFSTGSSWGIMAIMMPIVIPLSHAVTSHADMSSSDSILILHGVISSVLAGSVFGDHCSPIADTTILSSMASSCDHIDHVRTQLPYALTAGVICIFVGDIPTAFGFSPFLSIAIIFALITGVVYYFGKRIPEAINSTR
;
A
#
# COMPACT_ATOMS: atom_id res chain seq x y z
N MET A 1 -20.64 -65.68 -13.92
CA MET A 1 -20.02 -64.51 -13.27
C MET A 1 -19.76 -63.33 -14.21
N ASN A 2 -19.36 -63.52 -15.48
CA ASN A 2 -18.98 -62.38 -16.35
C ASN A 2 -20.13 -61.51 -16.90
N ARG A 3 -21.37 -62.01 -17.04
CA ARG A 3 -22.48 -61.16 -17.55
C ARG A 3 -23.08 -60.24 -16.50
N PHE A 4 -23.03 -60.61 -15.22
CA PHE A 4 -23.58 -59.82 -14.13
C PHE A 4 -22.66 -58.65 -13.76
N VAL A 5 -21.34 -58.85 -13.83
CA VAL A 5 -20.34 -57.79 -13.60
C VAL A 5 -20.36 -56.75 -14.72
N ILE A 6 -20.55 -57.15 -15.98
CA ILE A 6 -20.63 -56.21 -17.11
C ILE A 6 -21.90 -55.36 -17.06
N VAL A 7 -23.04 -55.93 -16.62
CA VAL A 7 -24.29 -55.15 -16.42
C VAL A 7 -24.16 -54.22 -15.22
N LEU A 8 -23.54 -54.64 -14.11
CA LEU A 8 -23.28 -53.75 -12.97
C LEU A 8 -22.31 -52.62 -13.33
N PHE A 9 -21.28 -52.91 -14.13
CA PHE A 9 -20.32 -51.92 -14.62
C PHE A 9 -20.97 -50.95 -15.60
N LEU A 10 -21.86 -51.41 -16.50
CA LEU A 10 -22.62 -50.54 -17.39
C LEU A 10 -23.67 -49.70 -16.66
N ILE A 11 -24.28 -50.20 -15.58
CA ILE A 11 -25.20 -49.42 -14.72
C ILE A 11 -24.41 -48.38 -13.90
N PHE A 12 -23.22 -48.71 -13.41
CA PHE A 12 -22.34 -47.75 -12.73
C PHE A 12 -21.72 -46.71 -13.70
N PHE A 13 -21.40 -47.11 -14.94
CA PHE A 13 -20.82 -46.20 -15.94
C PHE A 13 -21.89 -45.31 -16.59
N SER A 14 -23.15 -45.76 -16.68
CA SER A 14 -24.26 -44.89 -17.08
C SER A 14 -24.76 -43.99 -15.95
N ALA A 15 -24.52 -44.34 -14.68
CA ALA A 15 -24.78 -43.47 -13.54
C ALA A 15 -23.67 -42.41 -13.32
N SER A 16 -22.46 -42.59 -13.87
CA SER A 16 -21.37 -41.59 -13.78
C SER A 16 -21.34 -40.60 -14.94
N LEU A 17 -22.31 -40.67 -15.86
CA LEU A 17 -22.52 -39.71 -16.96
C LEU A 17 -23.65 -38.71 -16.65
N ALA A 18 -24.06 -38.60 -15.39
CA ALA A 18 -24.91 -37.52 -14.93
C ALA A 18 -24.09 -36.22 -14.90
N ASN A 19 -24.30 -35.38 -15.92
CA ASN A 19 -23.81 -34.02 -16.09
C ASN A 19 -23.40 -33.33 -14.78
N SER A 20 -22.11 -33.12 -14.56
CA SER A 20 -21.63 -32.15 -13.58
C SER A 20 -21.79 -30.75 -14.17
N GLN A 21 -23.02 -30.21 -14.13
CA GLN A 21 -23.22 -28.80 -14.41
C GLN A 21 -22.58 -27.99 -13.29
N ASN A 22 -21.58 -27.18 -13.64
CA ASN A 22 -21.01 -26.22 -12.69
C ASN A 22 -21.80 -24.93 -12.82
N ILE A 23 -22.69 -24.71 -11.85
CA ILE A 23 -23.42 -23.46 -11.70
C ILE A 23 -22.76 -22.70 -10.55
N SER A 24 -22.07 -21.61 -10.85
CA SER A 24 -21.47 -20.75 -9.84
C SER A 24 -22.36 -19.54 -9.58
N ILE A 25 -22.71 -19.38 -8.30
CA ILE A 25 -23.53 -18.29 -7.79
C ILE A 25 -22.79 -17.72 -6.59
N PRO A 26 -22.74 -16.39 -6.41
CA PRO A 26 -22.19 -15.79 -5.20
C PRO A 26 -22.89 -16.34 -3.95
N GLU A 27 -22.11 -16.65 -2.91
CA GLU A 27 -22.64 -17.12 -1.62
C GLU A 27 -23.59 -16.08 -1.00
N LEU A 28 -23.31 -14.80 -1.24
CA LEU A 28 -24.13 -13.67 -0.81
C LEU A 28 -24.37 -12.70 -1.98
N VAL A 29 -25.62 -12.31 -2.14
CA VAL A 29 -26.12 -11.36 -3.14
C VAL A 29 -26.77 -10.17 -2.44
N LEU A 30 -26.92 -9.07 -3.17
CA LEU A 30 -27.51 -7.85 -2.64
C LEU A 30 -28.91 -7.65 -3.20
N THR A 31 -29.83 -7.24 -2.32
CA THR A 31 -31.21 -6.94 -2.71
C THR A 31 -31.22 -5.80 -3.73
N ASP A 32 -31.98 -5.96 -4.81
CA ASP A 32 -32.14 -5.01 -5.93
C ASP A 32 -30.86 -4.73 -6.75
N ILE A 33 -29.79 -5.51 -6.57
CA ILE A 33 -28.53 -5.30 -7.29
C ILE A 33 -28.24 -6.48 -8.21
N PRO A 34 -27.87 -6.23 -9.48
CA PRO A 34 -27.49 -7.29 -10.40
C PRO A 34 -26.25 -8.05 -9.91
N PHE A 35 -26.29 -9.38 -9.96
CA PHE A 35 -25.15 -10.27 -9.74
C PHE A 35 -25.03 -11.26 -10.90
N SER A 36 -23.80 -11.68 -11.24
CA SER A 36 -23.56 -12.64 -12.33
C SER A 36 -23.83 -14.07 -11.87
N ILE A 37 -24.48 -14.83 -12.75
CA ILE A 37 -24.65 -16.28 -12.64
C ILE A 37 -23.95 -16.89 -13.83
N LYS A 38 -22.95 -17.74 -13.56
CA LYS A 38 -22.24 -18.50 -14.60
C LYS A 38 -22.72 -19.95 -14.58
N ILE A 39 -23.17 -20.39 -15.74
CA ILE A 39 -23.59 -21.77 -15.99
C ILE A 39 -22.63 -22.33 -17.04
N SER A 40 -21.89 -23.38 -16.68
CA SER A 40 -21.07 -24.13 -17.63
C SER A 40 -21.53 -25.59 -17.73
N ASP A 41 -21.28 -26.19 -18.89
CA ASP A 41 -21.56 -27.60 -19.19
C ASP A 41 -23.06 -27.96 -19.18
N ALA A 42 -23.94 -27.05 -19.61
CA ALA A 42 -25.34 -27.39 -19.88
C ALA A 42 -25.42 -28.19 -21.21
N PRO A 43 -26.19 -29.30 -21.28
CA PRO A 43 -26.34 -30.08 -22.50
C PRO A 43 -26.90 -29.22 -23.64
N ASP A 44 -26.31 -29.37 -24.83
CA ASP A 44 -26.63 -28.59 -26.05
C ASP A 44 -28.11 -28.61 -26.46
N SER A 45 -28.90 -29.54 -25.93
CA SER A 45 -30.33 -29.66 -26.16
C SER A 45 -31.19 -28.63 -25.39
N VAL A 46 -30.60 -27.88 -24.46
CA VAL A 46 -31.35 -26.92 -23.62
C VAL A 46 -30.99 -25.49 -23.99
N THR A 47 -31.94 -24.80 -24.61
CA THR A 47 -31.79 -23.43 -25.11
C THR A 47 -32.21 -22.36 -24.10
N SER A 48 -32.99 -22.72 -23.08
CA SER A 48 -33.44 -21.81 -22.03
C SER A 48 -33.57 -22.53 -20.68
N LEU A 49 -33.07 -21.90 -19.62
CA LEU A 49 -33.20 -22.35 -18.23
C LEU A 49 -34.09 -21.39 -17.44
N GLN A 50 -34.95 -21.94 -16.57
CA GLN A 50 -35.69 -21.10 -15.61
C GLN A 50 -35.03 -21.23 -14.23
N LEU A 51 -34.58 -20.11 -13.69
CA LEU A 51 -34.14 -20.01 -12.31
C LEU A 51 -35.30 -19.53 -11.45
N LYS A 52 -35.76 -20.40 -10.54
CA LYS A 52 -36.75 -20.04 -9.54
C LYS A 52 -36.05 -19.68 -8.24
N PHE A 53 -36.06 -18.40 -7.89
CA PHE A 53 -35.61 -17.87 -6.60
C PHE A 53 -36.76 -17.97 -5.61
N SER A 54 -36.60 -18.67 -4.49
CA SER A 54 -37.65 -18.82 -3.47
C SER A 54 -37.12 -18.40 -2.10
N SER A 55 -37.84 -17.48 -1.44
CA SER A 55 -37.57 -17.08 -0.05
C SER A 55 -38.88 -16.85 0.70
N LYS A 56 -39.01 -17.40 1.92
CA LYS A 56 -40.18 -17.32 2.84
C LYS A 56 -41.52 -16.90 2.17
N ALA A 57 -42.14 -17.85 1.46
CA ALA A 57 -43.44 -17.76 0.76
C ALA A 57 -43.53 -16.88 -0.50
N GLN A 58 -42.44 -16.26 -0.96
CA GLN A 58 -42.36 -15.52 -2.22
C GLN A 58 -41.41 -16.23 -3.20
N SER A 59 -41.74 -16.19 -4.49
CA SER A 59 -40.85 -16.74 -5.52
C SER A 59 -40.81 -15.86 -6.76
N GLU A 60 -39.60 -15.60 -7.24
CA GLU A 60 -39.31 -14.92 -8.51
C GLU A 60 -38.79 -15.95 -9.52
N ILE A 61 -39.20 -15.83 -10.79
CA ILE A 61 -38.72 -16.70 -11.87
C ILE A 61 -37.98 -15.82 -12.88
N VAL A 62 -36.74 -16.17 -13.16
CA VAL A 62 -35.91 -15.50 -14.18
C VAL A 62 -35.57 -16.52 -15.25
N ASN A 63 -35.83 -16.16 -16.50
CA ASN A 63 -35.50 -16.99 -17.65
C ASN A 63 -34.12 -16.57 -18.16
N ILE A 64 -33.22 -17.53 -18.33
CA ILE A 64 -31.88 -17.35 -18.88
C ILE A 64 -31.81 -18.08 -20.21
N GLU A 65 -31.39 -17.38 -21.26
CA GLU A 65 -31.07 -17.99 -22.56
C GLU A 65 -29.63 -18.48 -22.56
N LEU A 66 -29.41 -19.70 -23.06
CA LEU A 66 -28.09 -20.34 -23.12
C LEU A 66 -27.52 -20.20 -24.54
N SER A 67 -26.24 -19.86 -24.65
CA SER A 67 -25.50 -19.88 -25.92
C SER A 67 -24.42 -20.97 -25.84
N ASN A 68 -24.56 -22.04 -26.64
CA ASN A 68 -23.64 -23.19 -26.70
C ASN A 68 -23.34 -23.82 -25.31
N GLY A 69 -24.39 -24.11 -24.53
CA GLY A 69 -24.22 -24.79 -23.23
C GLY A 69 -23.62 -23.91 -22.11
N THR A 70 -23.42 -22.62 -22.36
CA THR A 70 -22.91 -21.63 -21.39
C THR A 70 -23.80 -20.40 -21.29
N ALA A 71 -23.90 -19.82 -20.10
CA ALA A 71 -24.55 -18.52 -19.87
C ALA A 71 -23.78 -17.75 -18.80
N ASP A 72 -23.52 -16.47 -19.08
CA ASP A 72 -23.03 -15.47 -18.12
C ASP A 72 -24.05 -14.33 -18.14
N THR A 73 -24.97 -14.32 -17.18
CA THR A 73 -26.08 -13.37 -17.16
C THR A 73 -26.18 -12.69 -15.81
N SER A 74 -26.50 -11.39 -15.83
CA SER A 74 -26.73 -10.61 -14.61
C SER A 74 -28.20 -10.67 -14.21
N VAL A 75 -28.46 -11.12 -12.99
CA VAL A 75 -29.80 -11.25 -12.42
C VAL A 75 -29.87 -10.44 -11.13
N SER A 76 -31.01 -9.79 -10.87
CA SER A 76 -31.29 -9.12 -9.59
C SER A 76 -32.47 -9.77 -8.91
N THR A 77 -32.47 -9.83 -7.58
CA THR A 77 -33.62 -10.33 -6.80
C THR A 77 -34.07 -9.30 -5.76
N LYS A 78 -35.38 -9.22 -5.56
CA LYS A 78 -35.99 -8.39 -4.51
C LYS A 78 -36.16 -9.11 -3.18
N LEU A 79 -35.90 -10.41 -3.17
CA LEU A 79 -36.04 -11.24 -1.98
C LEU A 79 -34.88 -10.99 -1.03
N SER A 80 -35.13 -11.05 0.29
CA SER A 80 -34.12 -10.90 1.35
C SER A 80 -34.10 -12.12 2.26
N GLY A 81 -32.93 -12.47 2.79
CA GLY A 81 -32.70 -13.66 3.61
C GLY A 81 -32.18 -14.84 2.80
N GLU A 82 -32.37 -16.06 3.29
CA GLU A 82 -31.99 -17.27 2.54
C GLU A 82 -32.88 -17.42 1.30
N ILE A 83 -32.23 -17.56 0.15
CA ILE A 83 -32.85 -17.79 -1.15
C ILE A 83 -32.45 -19.17 -1.64
N LEU A 84 -33.45 -20.00 -1.89
CA LEU A 84 -33.29 -21.27 -2.58
C LEU A 84 -33.46 -21.02 -4.09
N ILE A 85 -32.42 -21.31 -4.86
CA ILE A 85 -32.44 -21.23 -6.31
C ILE A 85 -32.65 -22.65 -6.83
N THR A 86 -33.81 -22.88 -7.45
CA THR A 86 -34.11 -24.13 -8.13
C THR A 86 -33.98 -23.93 -9.63
N VAL A 87 -33.06 -24.67 -10.24
CA VAL A 87 -32.90 -24.70 -11.70
C VAL A 87 -33.96 -25.65 -12.28
N VAL A 88 -34.85 -25.11 -13.12
CA VAL A 88 -35.91 -25.89 -13.77
C VAL A 88 -35.55 -26.06 -15.24
N GLY A 89 -35.37 -27.31 -15.69
CA GLY A 89 -35.16 -27.65 -17.10
C GLY A 89 -34.23 -28.83 -17.37
N ILE A 90 -33.23 -29.08 -16.51
CA ILE A 90 -32.17 -30.08 -16.82
C ILE A 90 -31.90 -31.06 -15.67
N SER A 91 -32.11 -30.65 -14.42
CA SER A 91 -32.18 -31.46 -13.19
C SER A 91 -32.53 -30.50 -12.05
N LYS A 92 -33.24 -30.94 -10.99
CA LYS A 92 -33.45 -30.11 -9.80
C LYS A 92 -32.13 -29.96 -9.04
N VAL A 93 -31.34 -28.97 -9.41
CA VAL A 93 -30.21 -28.50 -8.60
C VAL A 93 -30.75 -27.39 -7.70
N GLU A 94 -30.64 -27.58 -6.38
CA GLU A 94 -31.00 -26.60 -5.38
C GLU A 94 -29.72 -25.94 -4.86
N LEU A 95 -29.56 -24.65 -5.18
CA LEU A 95 -28.45 -23.83 -4.68
C LEU A 95 -28.99 -22.87 -3.63
N LYS A 96 -28.22 -22.65 -2.57
CA LYS A 96 -28.55 -21.66 -1.53
C LYS A 96 -27.68 -20.43 -1.72
N THR A 97 -28.30 -19.27 -1.74
CA THR A 97 -27.61 -17.98 -1.66
C THR A 97 -28.32 -17.12 -0.62
N LYS A 98 -27.64 -16.13 -0.07
CA LYS A 98 -28.20 -15.21 0.91
C LYS A 98 -28.32 -13.82 0.32
N SER A 99 -29.48 -13.19 0.47
CA SER A 99 -29.68 -11.79 0.08
C SER A 99 -29.71 -10.88 1.29
N ILE A 100 -28.85 -9.86 1.30
CA ILE A 100 -28.86 -8.78 2.29
C ILE A 100 -29.14 -7.42 1.65
N PRO A 101 -29.70 -6.46 2.39
CA PRO A 101 -29.82 -5.08 1.92
C PRO A 101 -28.47 -4.50 1.52
N GLY A 102 -28.43 -3.88 0.35
CA GLY A 102 -27.21 -3.35 -0.25
C GLY A 102 -26.40 -2.42 0.67
N PHE A 103 -27.06 -1.53 1.42
CA PHE A 103 -26.38 -0.55 2.29
C PHE A 103 -25.54 -1.20 3.38
N LEU A 104 -25.85 -2.44 3.78
CA LEU A 104 -25.07 -3.18 4.78
C LEU A 104 -23.69 -3.58 4.26
N SER A 105 -23.51 -3.70 2.94
CA SER A 105 -22.20 -4.03 2.34
C SER A 105 -21.13 -2.96 2.57
N ILE A 106 -21.53 -1.68 2.65
CA ILE A 106 -20.61 -0.57 2.92
C ILE A 106 -20.29 -0.45 4.42
N VAL A 107 -21.13 -0.98 5.31
CA VAL A 107 -20.99 -0.78 6.76
C VAL A 107 -19.64 -1.25 7.29
N PRO A 108 -19.11 -2.45 6.97
CA PRO A 108 -17.80 -2.89 7.45
C PRO A 108 -16.64 -1.95 7.09
N PRO A 109 -16.40 -1.58 5.82
CA PRO A 109 -15.32 -0.66 5.48
C PRO A 109 -15.56 0.76 6.01
N LEU A 110 -16.80 1.28 6.00
CA LEU A 110 -17.11 2.60 6.55
C LEU A 110 -16.88 2.64 8.06
N LEU A 111 -17.26 1.58 8.77
CA LEU A 111 -17.01 1.44 10.20
C LEU A 111 -15.51 1.41 10.48
N ALA A 112 -14.72 0.69 9.68
CA ALA A 112 -13.26 0.70 9.81
C ALA A 112 -12.70 2.12 9.65
N ILE A 113 -13.16 2.91 8.68
CA ILE A 113 -12.75 4.32 8.53
C ILE A 113 -13.16 5.15 9.76
N LEU A 114 -14.44 5.08 10.16
CA LEU A 114 -14.97 5.87 11.27
C LEU A 114 -14.31 5.53 12.61
N LEU A 115 -14.07 4.24 12.88
CA LEU A 115 -13.38 3.79 14.08
C LEU A 115 -11.89 4.14 14.03
N ALA A 116 -11.26 4.09 12.86
CA ALA A 116 -9.88 4.56 12.72
C ALA A 116 -9.80 6.05 13.11
N LEU A 117 -10.72 6.89 12.60
CA LEU A 117 -10.82 8.31 12.96
C LEU A 117 -11.11 8.53 14.45
N ALA A 118 -12.05 7.78 15.03
CA ALA A 118 -12.51 7.98 16.40
C ALA A 118 -11.53 7.43 17.45
N LEU A 119 -11.02 6.21 17.23
CA LEU A 119 -10.15 5.50 18.18
C LEU A 119 -8.68 5.83 17.98
N ARG A 120 -8.29 6.37 16.80
CA ARG A 120 -6.89 6.57 16.40
C ARG A 120 -6.08 5.28 16.48
N GLN A 121 -6.73 4.14 16.17
CA GLN A 121 -6.19 2.80 16.30
C GLN A 121 -6.64 1.94 15.11
N VAL A 122 -5.76 1.77 14.14
CA VAL A 122 -6.05 1.11 12.86
C VAL A 122 -6.36 -0.38 13.05
N ILE A 123 -5.54 -1.10 13.84
CA ILE A 123 -5.68 -2.55 14.04
C ILE A 123 -7.06 -2.86 14.62
N VAL A 124 -7.47 -2.10 15.64
CA VAL A 124 -8.80 -2.25 16.27
C VAL A 124 -9.90 -1.96 15.26
N ALA A 125 -9.75 -0.91 14.46
CA ALA A 125 -10.72 -0.54 13.45
C ALA A 125 -10.89 -1.61 12.36
N LEU A 126 -9.79 -2.20 11.88
CA LEU A 126 -9.81 -3.30 10.90
C LEU A 126 -10.45 -4.55 11.50
N VAL A 127 -10.05 -4.99 12.69
CA VAL A 127 -10.65 -6.16 13.37
C VAL A 127 -12.17 -5.97 13.54
N MET A 128 -12.60 -4.80 13.99
CA MET A 128 -14.03 -4.49 14.15
C MET A 128 -14.76 -4.46 12.81
N GLY A 129 -14.15 -3.93 11.75
CA GLY A 129 -14.70 -3.97 10.40
C GLY A 129 -14.89 -5.42 9.92
N ILE A 130 -13.87 -6.26 10.03
CA ILE A 130 -13.95 -7.68 9.61
C ILE A 130 -15.04 -8.38 10.41
N PHE A 131 -15.06 -8.20 11.73
CA PHE A 131 -16.05 -8.81 12.60
C PHE A 131 -17.47 -8.43 12.21
N VAL A 132 -17.74 -7.15 11.93
CA VAL A 132 -19.07 -6.68 11.51
C VAL A 132 -19.45 -7.22 10.14
N GLY A 133 -18.51 -7.37 9.21
CA GLY A 133 -18.77 -8.02 7.94
C GLY A 133 -19.10 -9.51 8.08
N CYS A 134 -18.31 -10.25 8.85
CA CYS A 134 -18.62 -11.63 9.22
C CYS A 134 -19.99 -11.72 9.91
N PHE A 135 -20.34 -10.77 10.77
CA PHE A 135 -21.63 -10.73 11.43
C PHE A 135 -22.79 -10.67 10.43
N PHE A 136 -22.65 -9.93 9.32
CA PHE A 136 -23.66 -9.89 8.27
C PHE A 136 -23.66 -11.15 7.39
N ILE A 137 -22.48 -11.69 7.08
CA ILE A 137 -22.33 -12.92 6.28
C ILE A 137 -22.95 -14.12 7.03
N TYR A 138 -22.61 -14.32 8.30
CA TYR A 138 -23.02 -15.48 9.13
C TYR A 138 -24.27 -15.21 10.00
N ASP A 139 -25.34 -14.76 9.35
CA ASP A 139 -26.71 -14.68 9.89
C ASP A 139 -26.89 -13.87 11.18
N PHE A 140 -26.13 -12.79 11.36
CA PHE A 140 -26.20 -11.95 12.55
C PHE A 140 -25.92 -12.75 13.83
N ASN A 141 -25.18 -13.86 13.73
CA ASN A 141 -24.74 -14.66 14.86
C ASN A 141 -23.34 -14.22 15.30
N PRO A 142 -23.20 -13.56 16.46
CA PRO A 142 -21.93 -12.98 16.89
C PRO A 142 -20.86 -14.04 17.19
N LEU A 143 -21.26 -15.21 17.70
CA LEU A 143 -20.30 -16.28 18.02
C LEU A 143 -19.78 -16.92 16.73
N LEU A 144 -20.67 -17.23 15.80
CA LEU A 144 -20.30 -17.81 14.51
C LEU A 144 -19.43 -16.83 13.71
N ALA A 145 -19.82 -15.56 13.66
CA ALA A 145 -19.04 -14.50 13.02
C ALA A 145 -17.62 -14.36 13.60
N PHE A 146 -17.47 -14.43 14.92
CA PHE A 146 -16.16 -14.37 15.57
C PHE A 146 -15.29 -15.58 15.22
N MET A 147 -15.87 -16.78 15.21
CA MET A 147 -15.13 -18.00 14.85
C MET A 147 -14.74 -17.97 13.36
N SER A 148 -15.69 -17.64 12.48
CA SER A 148 -15.48 -17.55 11.04
C SER A 148 -14.51 -16.46 10.61
N MET A 149 -14.44 -15.35 11.36
CA MET A 149 -13.39 -14.35 11.18
C MET A 149 -11.99 -14.98 11.27
N ILE A 150 -11.77 -15.88 12.23
CA ILE A 150 -10.45 -16.47 12.49
C ILE A 150 -10.20 -17.68 11.59
N ASP A 151 -11.10 -18.66 11.58
CA ASP A 151 -10.88 -19.96 10.94
C ASP A 151 -11.12 -19.97 9.42
N THR A 152 -11.89 -19.00 8.92
CA THR A 152 -12.30 -18.94 7.52
C THR A 152 -11.68 -17.71 6.86
N VAL A 153 -12.07 -16.50 7.27
CA VAL A 153 -11.64 -15.26 6.60
C VAL A 153 -10.13 -15.07 6.74
N LEU A 154 -9.60 -14.95 7.96
CA LEU A 154 -8.17 -14.70 8.17
C LEU A 154 -7.32 -15.88 7.72
N LEU A 155 -7.75 -17.13 7.94
CA LEU A 155 -7.01 -18.30 7.50
C LEU A 155 -6.91 -18.38 5.97
N ASN A 156 -7.99 -18.13 5.23
CA ASN A 156 -7.96 -18.15 3.77
C ASN A 156 -7.03 -17.05 3.21
N THR A 157 -7.03 -15.87 3.84
CA THR A 157 -6.10 -14.79 3.43
C THR A 157 -4.63 -15.14 3.65
N LEU A 158 -4.33 -15.93 4.70
CA LEU A 158 -2.98 -16.41 4.99
C LEU A 158 -2.54 -17.53 4.05
N ILE A 159 -3.43 -18.44 3.68
CA ILE A 159 -3.08 -19.59 2.83
C ILE A 159 -2.94 -19.19 1.35
N ASP A 160 -3.47 -18.04 0.93
CA ASP A 160 -3.25 -17.53 -0.42
C ASP A 160 -1.74 -17.41 -0.74
N SER A 161 -1.34 -18.05 -1.83
CA SER A 161 0.07 -18.18 -2.21
C SER A 161 0.74 -16.82 -2.43
N SER A 162 0.01 -15.86 -3.04
CA SER A 162 0.56 -14.53 -3.32
C SER A 162 0.75 -13.73 -2.03
N ASN A 163 -0.26 -13.77 -1.16
CA ASN A 163 -0.21 -13.16 0.16
C ASN A 163 0.93 -13.73 1.02
N MET A 164 1.10 -15.05 1.02
CA MET A 164 2.20 -15.71 1.74
C MET A 164 3.57 -15.33 1.17
N SER A 165 3.71 -15.22 -0.15
CA SER A 165 4.94 -14.74 -0.79
C SER A 165 5.33 -13.34 -0.33
N ILE A 166 4.35 -12.44 -0.22
CA ILE A 166 4.55 -11.07 0.26
C ILE A 166 4.98 -11.06 1.73
N ILE A 167 4.35 -11.87 2.58
CA ILE A 167 4.75 -11.99 4.00
C ILE A 167 6.20 -12.47 4.10
N VAL A 168 6.56 -13.53 3.37
CA VAL A 168 7.92 -14.09 3.40
C VAL A 168 8.94 -13.08 2.90
N PHE A 169 8.66 -12.39 1.79
CA PHE A 169 9.50 -11.31 1.28
C PHE A 169 9.69 -10.22 2.33
N THR A 170 8.61 -9.76 2.95
CA THR A 170 8.65 -8.66 3.94
C THR A 170 9.47 -9.05 5.17
N LEU A 171 9.34 -10.30 5.64
CA LEU A 171 10.15 -10.83 6.74
C LEU A 171 11.64 -10.91 6.38
N LEU A 172 11.97 -11.48 5.21
CA LEU A 172 13.35 -11.60 4.75
C LEU A 172 13.99 -10.22 4.54
N PHE A 173 13.24 -9.29 3.95
CA PHE A 173 13.70 -7.93 3.74
C PHE A 173 13.91 -7.17 5.05
N GLY A 174 12.96 -7.28 6.00
CA GLY A 174 13.13 -6.77 7.36
C GLY A 174 14.39 -7.32 8.02
N GLY A 175 14.66 -8.61 7.87
CA GLY A 175 15.89 -9.25 8.32
C GLY A 175 17.17 -8.67 7.69
N VAL A 176 17.18 -8.42 6.38
CA VAL A 176 18.28 -7.72 5.68
C VAL A 176 18.50 -6.33 6.27
N VAL A 177 17.42 -5.56 6.46
CA VAL A 177 17.47 -4.22 7.06
C VAL A 177 18.03 -4.26 8.48
N GLY A 178 17.62 -5.23 9.30
CA GLY A 178 18.14 -5.45 10.65
C GLY A 178 19.64 -5.75 10.67
N LEU A 179 20.10 -6.60 9.75
CA LEU A 179 21.53 -6.94 9.58
C LEU A 179 22.36 -5.73 9.14
N ILE A 180 21.90 -4.99 8.14
CA ILE A 180 22.58 -3.80 7.62
C ILE A 180 22.68 -2.71 8.69
N SER A 181 21.63 -2.56 9.49
CA SER A 181 21.61 -1.59 10.59
C SER A 181 22.58 -1.98 11.70
N ALA A 182 22.64 -3.26 12.05
CA ALA A 182 23.52 -3.77 13.11
C ALA A 182 24.99 -3.87 12.69
N ASN A 183 25.29 -4.22 11.44
CA ASN A 183 26.66 -4.38 10.95
C ASN A 183 27.35 -3.06 10.54
N GLY A 184 26.72 -1.93 10.84
CA GLY A 184 27.24 -0.59 10.57
C GLY A 184 27.18 -0.15 9.11
N GLY A 185 26.47 -0.88 8.23
CA GLY A 185 26.33 -0.53 6.82
C GLY A 185 25.65 0.82 6.60
N THR A 186 24.55 1.08 7.29
CA THR A 186 23.82 2.36 7.26
C THR A 186 24.71 3.54 7.66
N LYS A 187 25.43 3.41 8.79
CA LYS A 187 26.37 4.42 9.28
C LYS A 187 27.55 4.60 8.32
N GLY A 188 27.98 3.53 7.65
CA GLY A 188 28.99 3.58 6.60
C GLY A 188 28.57 4.45 5.42
N MET A 189 27.34 4.28 4.92
CA MET A 189 26.78 5.13 3.87
C MET A 189 26.66 6.59 4.33
N ALA A 190 26.17 6.80 5.55
CA ALA A 190 26.04 8.13 6.15
C ALA A 190 27.37 8.89 6.21
N ASN A 191 28.44 8.22 6.66
CA ASN A 191 29.78 8.81 6.81
C ASN A 191 30.39 9.31 5.48
N LEU A 192 29.96 8.76 4.34
CA LEU A 192 30.39 9.26 3.02
C LEU A 192 29.79 10.64 2.75
N ILE A 193 28.53 10.84 3.12
CA ILE A 193 27.75 12.05 2.82
C ILE A 193 28.14 13.20 3.76
N ILE A 194 28.44 12.90 5.03
CA ILE A 194 28.81 13.88 6.06
C ILE A 194 30.00 14.76 5.65
N ARG A 195 30.94 14.24 4.85
CA ARG A 195 32.13 14.98 4.39
C ARG A 195 31.81 16.21 3.54
N PHE A 196 30.60 16.27 2.97
CA PHE A 196 30.13 17.39 2.16
C PHE A 196 29.43 18.50 2.99
N ALA A 197 29.09 18.23 4.26
CA ALA A 197 28.34 19.14 5.13
C ALA A 197 29.22 20.24 5.77
N LYS A 198 29.72 21.19 4.96
CA LYS A 198 30.62 22.28 5.41
C LYS A 198 29.95 23.62 5.70
N THR A 199 28.80 23.89 5.09
CA THR A 199 28.05 25.16 5.15
C THR A 199 26.58 24.88 5.48
N ARG A 200 25.78 25.87 5.90
CA ARG A 200 24.33 25.69 6.11
C ARG A 200 23.64 24.99 4.94
N ARG A 201 23.84 25.52 3.72
CA ARG A 201 23.25 24.96 2.49
C ARG A 201 23.68 23.51 2.31
N SER A 202 24.99 23.25 2.33
CA SER A 202 25.49 21.89 2.11
C SER A 202 25.12 20.94 3.25
N GLY A 203 24.95 21.44 4.49
CA GLY A 203 24.47 20.65 5.62
C GLY A 203 23.03 20.18 5.43
N MET A 204 22.12 21.09 5.07
CA MET A 204 20.73 20.72 4.76
C MET A 204 20.64 19.79 3.54
N LEU A 205 21.40 20.07 2.47
CA LEU A 205 21.44 19.22 1.28
C LEU A 205 22.08 17.85 1.57
N SER A 206 23.07 17.77 2.45
CA SER A 206 23.64 16.50 2.92
C SER A 206 22.62 15.71 3.73
N SER A 207 21.86 16.34 4.63
CA SER A 207 20.78 15.67 5.37
C SER A 207 19.71 15.13 4.42
N TRP A 208 19.29 15.94 3.45
CA TRP A 208 18.31 15.57 2.42
C TRP A 208 18.80 14.41 1.56
N LEU A 209 20.04 14.48 1.07
CA LEU A 209 20.64 13.42 0.27
C LEU A 209 20.77 12.13 1.09
N MET A 210 21.09 12.24 2.38
CA MET A 210 21.19 11.08 3.26
C MET A 210 19.85 10.39 3.44
N GLY A 211 18.75 11.14 3.58
CA GLY A 211 17.40 10.58 3.58
C GLY A 211 17.06 9.85 2.28
N ILE A 212 17.42 10.41 1.12
CA ILE A 212 17.24 9.72 -0.17
C ILE A 212 18.09 8.44 -0.25
N VAL A 213 19.30 8.45 0.30
CA VAL A 213 20.21 7.30 0.24
C VAL A 213 19.76 6.17 1.18
N ILE A 214 19.10 6.48 2.29
CA ILE A 214 18.50 5.51 3.22
C ILE A 214 17.03 5.31 2.84
N PHE A 215 16.77 4.98 1.58
CA PHE A 215 15.41 4.85 1.03
C PHE A 215 14.66 3.59 1.44
N PHE A 216 15.37 2.61 1.99
CA PHE A 216 14.83 1.26 2.13
C PHE A 216 13.92 1.08 3.36
N ASP A 217 14.02 1.94 4.38
CA ASP A 217 13.21 1.87 5.60
C ASP A 217 13.05 3.26 6.24
N ASP A 218 11.83 3.62 6.61
CA ASP A 218 11.44 4.94 7.10
C ASP A 218 11.91 5.19 8.54
N TYR A 219 11.83 4.19 9.41
CA TYR A 219 12.33 4.28 10.79
C TYR A 219 13.85 4.36 10.85
N ALA A 220 14.55 3.50 10.09
CA ALA A 220 16.00 3.55 9.98
C ALA A 220 16.46 4.89 9.40
N ASN A 221 15.80 5.37 8.34
CA ASN A 221 16.05 6.69 7.78
C ASN A 221 15.91 7.77 8.85
N THR A 222 14.77 7.79 9.53
CA THR A 222 14.44 8.79 10.54
C THR A 222 15.49 8.86 11.66
N LEU A 223 15.79 7.71 12.26
CA LEU A 223 16.72 7.61 13.39
C LEU A 223 18.16 7.89 12.98
N ILE A 224 18.60 7.41 11.83
CA ILE A 224 20.00 7.48 11.42
C ILE A 224 20.32 8.88 10.88
N VAL A 225 19.47 9.45 10.03
CA VAL A 225 19.65 10.81 9.50
C VAL A 225 19.54 11.82 10.64
N GLY A 226 18.50 11.74 11.47
CA GLY A 226 18.31 12.64 12.60
C GLY A 226 19.51 12.65 13.54
N ASN A 227 19.90 11.49 14.08
CA ASN A 227 20.98 11.40 15.07
C ASN A 227 22.36 11.78 14.51
N LEU A 228 22.69 11.38 13.28
CA LEU A 228 24.00 11.67 12.69
C LEU A 228 24.13 13.12 12.23
N MET A 229 23.04 13.70 11.71
CA MET A 229 23.07 15.08 11.22
C MET A 229 22.84 16.10 12.33
N ARG A 230 22.23 15.73 13.47
CA ARG A 230 22.04 16.61 14.65
C ARG A 230 23.30 17.39 15.05
N PRO A 231 24.45 16.77 15.39
CA PRO A 231 25.64 17.53 15.80
C PRO A 231 26.22 18.41 14.68
N ILE A 232 26.05 18.00 13.42
CA ILE A 232 26.55 18.74 12.25
C ILE A 232 25.68 19.97 11.99
N THR A 233 24.37 19.79 12.00
CA THR A 233 23.38 20.85 11.77
C THR A 233 23.38 21.86 12.91
N ASP A 234 23.53 21.42 14.16
CA ASP A 234 23.72 22.29 15.33
C ASP A 234 24.98 23.18 15.15
N LYS A 235 26.11 22.60 14.73
CA LYS A 235 27.35 23.35 14.44
C LYS A 235 27.17 24.35 13.28
N LEU A 236 26.35 24.00 12.29
CA LEU A 236 25.99 24.87 11.17
C LEU A 236 24.85 25.85 11.52
N LYS A 237 24.38 25.84 12.77
CA LYS A 237 23.32 26.71 13.30
C LYS A 237 21.96 26.52 12.62
N ILE A 238 21.71 25.36 12.02
CA ILE A 238 20.40 25.00 11.44
C ILE A 238 19.46 24.65 12.61
N SER A 239 18.20 25.06 12.53
CA SER A 239 17.21 24.79 13.57
C SER A 239 16.88 23.29 13.64
N ARG A 240 16.56 22.82 14.84
CA ARG A 240 16.18 21.40 15.02
C ARG A 240 14.84 21.07 14.36
N GLU A 241 13.94 22.05 14.25
CA GLU A 241 12.71 21.93 13.47
C GLU A 241 13.04 21.71 11.98
N LYS A 242 14.03 22.42 11.43
CA LYS A 242 14.42 22.26 10.03
C LYS A 242 15.06 20.90 9.77
N LEU A 243 15.89 20.40 10.70
CA LEU A 243 16.43 19.04 10.61
C LEU A 243 15.30 18.01 10.68
N ALA A 244 14.40 18.12 11.67
CA ALA A 244 13.26 17.21 11.82
C ALA A 244 12.39 17.19 10.56
N PHE A 245 12.12 18.37 9.98
CA PHE A 245 11.43 18.49 8.68
C PHE A 245 12.16 17.77 7.54
N ILE A 246 13.48 17.96 7.40
CA ILE A 246 14.25 17.26 6.35
C ILE A 246 14.15 15.74 6.53
N VAL A 247 14.32 15.27 7.77
CA VAL A 247 14.27 13.84 8.11
C VAL A 247 12.90 13.25 7.79
N ASP A 248 11.83 13.86 8.29
CA ASP A 248 10.46 13.39 8.12
C ASP A 248 10.02 13.42 6.65
N SER A 249 10.34 14.50 5.93
CA SER A 249 10.03 14.64 4.51
C SER A 249 10.86 13.72 3.59
N THR A 250 11.85 13.02 4.13
CA THR A 250 12.67 12.06 3.39
C THR A 250 12.55 10.63 3.90
N SER A 251 11.72 10.36 4.92
CA SER A 251 11.42 9.01 5.38
C SER A 251 10.27 8.41 4.56
N ALA A 252 9.02 8.61 4.97
CA ALA A 252 7.83 8.06 4.32
C ALA A 252 7.69 8.44 2.83
N PRO A 253 7.97 9.68 2.39
CA PRO A 253 7.93 10.01 0.97
C PRO A 253 8.92 9.23 0.11
N VAL A 254 10.11 8.93 0.63
CA VAL A 254 11.15 8.21 -0.12
C VAL A 254 10.82 6.71 -0.12
N THR A 255 10.46 6.13 1.01
CA THR A 255 10.09 4.70 1.08
C THR A 255 8.89 4.37 0.21
N SER A 256 7.90 5.27 0.13
CA SER A 256 6.75 5.13 -0.76
C SER A 256 7.07 5.40 -2.23
N LEU A 257 8.24 5.89 -2.64
CA LEU A 257 8.56 6.07 -4.07
C LEU A 257 9.55 5.05 -4.61
N PHE A 258 10.43 4.53 -3.75
CA PHE A 258 11.49 3.65 -4.19
C PHE A 258 10.99 2.25 -4.52
N ILE A 259 11.53 1.71 -5.62
CA ILE A 259 11.20 0.39 -6.17
C ILE A 259 11.57 -0.75 -5.20
N VAL A 260 12.47 -0.47 -4.26
CA VAL A 260 12.87 -1.38 -3.19
C VAL A 260 12.82 -0.62 -1.88
N SER A 261 11.86 -0.97 -1.02
CA SER A 261 11.72 -0.40 0.32
C SER A 261 10.94 -1.38 1.20
N THR A 262 10.78 -1.08 2.49
CA THR A 262 9.99 -1.93 3.39
C THR A 262 8.50 -1.87 3.06
N TRP A 263 8.08 -0.83 2.31
CA TRP A 263 6.69 -0.61 1.91
C TRP A 263 6.30 -1.39 0.66
N ILE A 264 7.27 -1.74 -0.20
CA ILE A 264 6.99 -2.33 -1.53
C ILE A 264 6.11 -3.58 -1.45
N GLY A 265 6.42 -4.51 -0.54
CA GLY A 265 5.65 -5.75 -0.40
C GLY A 265 4.21 -5.46 0.03
N PHE A 266 4.04 -4.50 0.94
CA PHE A 266 2.74 -4.09 1.44
C PHE A 266 1.90 -3.37 0.38
N GLU A 267 2.45 -2.36 -0.29
CA GLU A 267 1.75 -1.61 -1.34
C GLU A 267 1.34 -2.54 -2.50
N ILE A 268 2.23 -3.45 -2.93
CA ILE A 268 1.90 -4.46 -3.96
C ILE A 268 0.80 -5.39 -3.47
N GLY A 269 0.86 -5.87 -2.23
CA GLY A 269 -0.15 -6.78 -1.68
C GLY A 269 -1.54 -6.17 -1.66
N LEU A 270 -1.65 -4.88 -1.34
CA LEU A 270 -2.93 -4.17 -1.38
C LEU A 270 -3.43 -3.92 -2.81
N ILE A 271 -2.52 -3.58 -3.74
CA ILE A 271 -2.87 -3.40 -5.15
C ILE A 271 -3.35 -4.73 -5.75
N GLN A 272 -2.62 -5.82 -5.50
CA GLN A 272 -2.94 -7.16 -6.00
C GLN A 272 -4.35 -7.59 -5.59
N ASP A 273 -4.70 -7.37 -4.33
CA ASP A 273 -6.03 -7.71 -3.83
C ASP A 273 -7.12 -6.83 -4.43
N GLY A 274 -6.90 -5.53 -4.54
CA GLY A 274 -7.84 -4.65 -5.23
C GLY A 274 -8.06 -5.06 -6.70
N LEU A 275 -6.99 -5.42 -7.41
CA LEU A 275 -7.08 -5.89 -8.80
C LEU A 275 -7.86 -7.22 -8.93
N ARG A 276 -7.75 -8.12 -7.96
CA ARG A 276 -8.53 -9.37 -7.92
C ARG A 276 -10.03 -9.11 -7.82
N THR A 277 -10.45 -8.14 -6.99
CA THR A 277 -11.88 -7.80 -6.84
C THR A 277 -12.56 -7.32 -8.12
N ILE A 278 -11.78 -6.79 -9.06
CA ILE A 278 -12.28 -6.34 -10.38
C ILE A 278 -11.96 -7.34 -11.50
N ALA A 279 -11.51 -8.55 -11.15
CA ALA A 279 -11.06 -9.59 -12.08
C ALA A 279 -10.02 -9.10 -13.11
N SER A 280 -9.17 -8.13 -12.73
CA SER A 280 -8.10 -7.63 -13.58
C SER A 280 -6.97 -8.66 -13.68
N THR A 281 -6.44 -8.85 -14.89
CA THR A 281 -5.28 -9.70 -15.16
C THR A 281 -3.95 -8.92 -15.12
N GLU A 282 -3.97 -7.67 -14.70
CA GLU A 282 -2.74 -6.85 -14.61
C GLU A 282 -1.84 -7.30 -13.46
N ASN A 283 -0.52 -7.20 -13.69
CA ASN A 283 0.47 -7.47 -12.65
C ASN A 283 0.50 -6.30 -11.66
N ALA A 284 0.29 -6.58 -10.37
CA ALA A 284 0.29 -5.55 -9.32
C ALA A 284 1.61 -4.77 -9.22
N TYR A 285 2.74 -5.40 -9.53
CA TYR A 285 4.04 -4.72 -9.57
C TYR A 285 4.12 -3.69 -10.69
N ASP A 286 3.51 -3.99 -11.84
CA ASP A 286 3.50 -3.07 -12.99
C ASP A 286 2.60 -1.88 -12.73
N VAL A 287 1.41 -2.13 -12.18
CA VAL A 287 0.50 -1.08 -11.72
C VAL A 287 1.21 -0.19 -10.70
N PHE A 288 1.92 -0.80 -9.73
CA PHE A 288 2.74 -0.07 -8.78
C PHE A 288 3.74 0.87 -9.48
N LEU A 289 4.56 0.36 -10.41
CA LEU A 289 5.54 1.17 -11.14
C LEU A 289 4.89 2.31 -11.93
N GLN A 290 3.76 2.03 -12.56
CA GLN A 290 3.00 3.01 -13.35
C GLN A 290 2.36 4.10 -12.49
N THR A 291 2.08 3.82 -11.21
CA THR A 291 1.56 4.84 -10.28
C THR A 291 2.64 5.79 -9.76
N ILE A 292 3.93 5.44 -9.83
CA ILE A 292 5.03 6.28 -9.28
C ILE A 292 4.99 7.72 -9.82
N PRO A 293 4.88 7.98 -11.14
CA PRO A 293 4.78 9.34 -11.66
C PRO A 293 3.55 10.13 -11.19
N TYR A 294 2.51 9.44 -10.72
CA TYR A 294 1.27 10.05 -10.20
C TYR A 294 1.31 10.27 -8.69
N ARG A 295 2.37 9.85 -7.98
CA ARG A 295 2.56 10.09 -6.54
C ARG A 295 3.07 11.52 -6.32
N PHE A 296 2.27 12.50 -6.71
CA PHE A 296 2.67 13.90 -6.77
C PHE A 296 3.14 14.45 -5.43
N TYR A 297 2.44 14.15 -4.32
CA TYR A 297 2.81 14.70 -3.02
C TYR A 297 4.19 14.21 -2.52
N PRO A 298 4.49 12.89 -2.47
CA PRO A 298 5.83 12.43 -2.12
C PRO A 298 6.95 13.06 -2.97
N ILE A 299 6.75 13.12 -4.31
CA ILE A 299 7.70 13.72 -5.25
C ILE A 299 7.88 15.21 -4.96
N ALA A 300 6.77 15.93 -4.78
CA ALA A 300 6.75 17.35 -4.47
C ALA A 300 7.45 17.64 -3.14
N MET A 301 7.24 16.81 -2.12
CA MET A 301 7.80 17.01 -0.79
C MET A 301 9.32 16.84 -0.79
N ILE A 302 9.83 15.78 -1.43
CA ILE A 302 11.28 15.59 -1.60
C ILE A 302 11.92 16.78 -2.32
N PHE A 303 11.29 17.27 -3.39
CA PHE A 303 11.78 18.45 -4.11
C PHE A 303 11.65 19.75 -3.29
N PHE A 304 10.59 19.89 -2.50
CA PHE A 304 10.37 21.05 -1.65
C PHE A 304 11.48 21.16 -0.58
N VAL A 305 11.91 20.04 0.02
CA VAL A 305 13.07 20.03 0.92
C VAL A 305 14.33 20.46 0.17
N PHE A 306 14.57 19.93 -1.03
CA PHE A 306 15.72 20.30 -1.85
C PHE A 306 15.77 21.80 -2.12
N ILE A 307 14.66 22.39 -2.60
CA ILE A 307 14.64 23.79 -3.02
C ILE A 307 14.74 24.75 -1.82
N THR A 308 14.09 24.46 -0.69
CA THR A 308 14.23 25.30 0.53
C THR A 308 15.66 25.25 1.06
N SER A 309 16.28 24.06 1.04
CA SER A 309 17.68 23.85 1.44
C SER A 309 18.67 24.55 0.50
N TYR A 310 18.43 24.49 -0.81
CA TYR A 310 19.26 25.14 -1.83
C TYR A 310 19.14 26.66 -1.78
N MET A 311 17.92 27.20 -1.76
CA MET A 311 17.69 28.64 -1.78
C MET A 311 18.00 29.33 -0.45
N LYS A 312 18.03 28.58 0.68
CA LYS A 312 18.10 29.12 2.05
C LYS A 312 16.97 30.12 2.30
N ARG A 313 15.77 29.77 1.82
CA ARG A 313 14.56 30.58 1.95
C ARG A 313 13.49 29.72 2.60
N ASP A 314 12.92 30.28 3.64
CA ASP A 314 11.86 29.66 4.42
C ASP A 314 10.75 30.70 4.66
N TYR A 315 9.55 30.24 4.97
CA TYR A 315 8.41 31.09 5.29
C TYR A 315 7.61 30.55 6.48
N GLY A 316 6.71 31.37 7.01
CA GLY A 316 5.87 30.99 8.15
C GLY A 316 6.68 30.69 9.41
N PRO A 317 6.24 29.74 10.26
CA PRO A 317 6.91 29.38 11.50
C PRO A 317 8.35 28.88 11.30
N MET A 318 8.62 28.16 10.21
CA MET A 318 9.95 27.62 9.91
C MET A 318 10.97 28.75 9.69
N TYR A 319 10.58 29.85 9.04
CA TYR A 319 11.44 31.02 8.89
C TYR A 319 11.86 31.59 10.25
N HIS A 320 10.93 31.69 11.21
CA HIS A 320 11.23 32.19 12.54
C HIS A 320 12.17 31.25 13.31
N ALA A 321 12.01 29.93 13.14
CA ALA A 321 12.91 28.94 13.71
C ALA A 321 14.33 29.05 13.14
N GLU A 322 14.46 29.18 11.82
CA GLU A 322 15.77 29.31 11.15
C GLU A 322 16.48 30.63 11.46
N VAL A 323 15.75 31.76 11.54
CA VAL A 323 16.33 33.05 11.97
C VAL A 323 16.83 32.96 13.41
N ARG A 324 16.05 32.35 14.31
CA ARG A 324 16.48 32.12 15.70
C ARG A 324 17.74 31.25 15.76
N ALA A 325 17.78 30.17 15.00
CA ALA A 325 18.93 29.29 14.92
C ALA A 325 20.18 30.00 14.38
N SER A 326 20.03 30.88 13.37
CA SER A 326 21.12 31.70 12.84
C SER A 326 21.78 32.61 13.90
N ASN A 327 21.02 33.02 14.92
CA ASN A 327 21.50 33.78 16.08
C ASN A 327 22.11 32.91 17.19
N GLY A 328 22.25 31.59 16.96
CA GLY A 328 22.88 30.64 17.90
C GLY A 328 21.90 29.84 18.76
N GLN A 329 20.59 30.03 18.60
CA GLN A 329 19.55 29.30 19.36
C GLN A 329 18.85 28.26 18.47
N VAL A 330 19.44 27.07 18.35
CA VAL A 330 18.94 25.99 17.47
C VAL A 330 17.60 25.40 17.91
N SER A 331 17.24 25.55 19.19
CA SER A 331 15.94 25.18 19.77
C SER A 331 15.23 26.40 20.34
N ARG A 332 13.89 26.34 20.42
CA ARG A 332 13.10 27.37 21.10
C ARG A 332 13.39 27.39 22.62
N PRO A 333 13.52 28.55 23.27
CA PRO A 333 13.61 28.63 24.72
C PRO A 333 12.38 27.99 25.38
N GLY A 334 12.60 27.07 26.32
CA GLY A 334 11.52 26.31 26.97
C GLY A 334 10.94 25.15 26.16
N ALA A 335 11.57 24.79 25.04
CA ALA A 335 11.24 23.59 24.28
C ALA A 335 11.31 22.34 25.17
N LYS A 336 10.30 21.47 25.08
CA LYS A 336 10.32 20.15 25.70
C LYS A 336 11.07 19.22 24.76
N ILE A 337 12.37 19.12 24.98
CA ILE A 337 13.20 18.18 24.24
C ILE A 337 12.78 16.78 24.70
N PRO A 338 12.34 15.89 23.80
CA PRO A 338 12.05 14.50 24.15
C PRO A 338 13.27 13.90 24.86
N ASP A 339 13.04 13.12 25.92
CA ASP A 339 14.12 12.33 26.49
C ASP A 339 14.76 11.51 25.37
N ASP A 340 16.09 11.54 25.29
CA ASP A 340 16.86 10.80 24.29
C ASP A 340 16.61 9.31 24.59
N LEU A 341 15.57 8.71 24.00
CA LEU A 341 15.32 7.26 24.04
C LEU A 341 16.48 6.46 23.40
N THR A 342 17.50 7.16 22.92
CA THR A 342 18.80 6.61 22.56
C THR A 342 19.64 6.21 23.78
N GLU A 343 19.11 5.30 24.61
CA GLU A 343 19.89 4.10 24.97
C GLU A 343 20.00 3.12 23.77
N THR A 344 19.40 3.44 22.63
CA THR A 344 19.70 2.85 21.31
C THR A 344 21.04 3.28 20.69
N THR A 345 21.90 4.02 21.41
CA THR A 345 23.34 4.02 21.13
C THR A 345 23.95 2.61 21.19
N ASN A 346 23.23 1.63 21.74
CA ASN A 346 23.61 0.23 21.83
C ASN A 346 23.35 -0.62 20.57
N PHE A 347 23.02 -0.03 19.40
CA PHE A 347 23.17 -0.77 18.13
C PHE A 347 24.64 -0.96 17.73
N LEU A 348 25.57 -0.25 18.38
CA LEU A 348 26.97 -0.19 17.97
C LEU A 348 27.86 -0.68 19.11
N HIS A 349 28.24 -1.96 19.05
CA HIS A 349 29.43 -2.41 19.76
C HIS A 349 30.65 -1.71 19.15
N ASN A 350 31.47 -1.14 20.03
CA ASN A 350 32.77 -0.51 19.82
C ASN A 350 33.34 -0.49 18.39
N GLY A 351 33.58 0.73 17.87
CA GLY A 351 34.80 1.10 17.15
C GLY A 351 35.14 0.50 15.77
N ASP A 352 34.73 -0.72 15.44
CA ASP A 352 35.43 -1.48 14.40
C ASP A 352 34.56 -1.83 13.18
N ARG A 353 35.09 -1.43 12.00
CA ARG A 353 34.69 -1.81 10.63
C ARG A 353 33.34 -1.28 10.12
N ILE A 354 33.03 -0.02 10.41
CA ILE A 354 31.95 0.71 9.72
C ILE A 354 32.28 0.86 8.22
N ARG A 355 31.57 0.12 7.36
CA ARG A 355 31.83 0.04 5.91
C ARG A 355 30.53 0.23 5.13
N TRP A 356 30.51 1.20 4.22
CA TRP A 356 29.32 1.54 3.42
C TRP A 356 28.83 0.37 2.55
N TYR A 357 29.75 -0.48 2.08
CA TYR A 357 29.41 -1.60 1.21
C TYR A 357 28.64 -2.71 1.92
N ASN A 358 28.63 -2.75 3.27
CA ASN A 358 27.80 -3.69 4.04
C ASN A 358 26.30 -3.43 3.86
N ALA A 359 25.91 -2.23 3.46
CA ALA A 359 24.54 -1.89 3.08
C ALA A 359 24.32 -1.99 1.56
N VAL A 360 25.23 -1.40 0.78
CA VAL A 360 25.04 -1.28 -0.68
C VAL A 360 25.02 -2.64 -1.37
N ILE A 361 25.86 -3.60 -0.96
CA ILE A 361 25.94 -4.91 -1.64
C ILE A 361 24.63 -5.70 -1.47
N PRO A 362 24.11 -5.97 -0.25
CA PRO A 362 22.85 -6.69 -0.10
C PRO A 362 21.66 -6.00 -0.78
N ILE A 363 21.56 -4.67 -0.70
CA ILE A 363 20.47 -3.91 -1.35
C ILE A 363 20.58 -4.01 -2.87
N SER A 364 21.78 -3.86 -3.43
CA SER A 364 21.99 -3.98 -4.88
C SER A 364 21.66 -5.37 -5.38
N LEU A 365 22.00 -6.41 -4.61
CA LEU A 365 21.66 -7.79 -4.94
C LEU A 365 20.15 -8.04 -4.89
N LEU A 366 19.43 -7.41 -3.98
CA LEU A 366 17.98 -7.50 -3.94
C LEU A 366 17.35 -6.81 -5.15
N VAL A 367 17.77 -5.58 -5.47
CA VAL A 367 17.28 -4.83 -6.64
C VAL A 367 17.57 -5.59 -7.93
N LEU A 368 18.84 -5.92 -8.18
CA LEU A 368 19.26 -6.62 -9.39
C LEU A 368 18.68 -8.04 -9.44
N GLY A 369 18.62 -8.73 -8.31
CA GLY A 369 18.01 -10.05 -8.20
C GLY A 369 16.51 -10.02 -8.51
N THR A 370 15.79 -8.96 -8.12
CA THR A 370 14.38 -8.79 -8.48
C THR A 370 14.23 -8.58 -9.97
N ILE A 371 15.01 -7.67 -10.57
CA ILE A 371 14.96 -7.39 -12.02
C ILE A 371 15.29 -8.66 -12.83
N LEU A 372 16.35 -9.37 -12.46
CA LEU A 372 16.74 -10.62 -13.11
C LEU A 372 15.71 -11.74 -12.87
N GLY A 373 15.11 -11.77 -11.67
CA GLY A 373 14.04 -12.69 -11.33
C GLY A 373 12.80 -12.47 -12.19
N LEU A 374 12.35 -11.22 -12.36
CA LEU A 374 11.23 -10.85 -13.24
C LEU A 374 11.53 -11.22 -14.69
N ALA A 375 12.75 -10.94 -15.16
CA ALA A 375 13.17 -11.31 -16.51
C ALA A 375 13.13 -12.83 -16.71
N TYR A 376 13.65 -13.59 -15.75
CA TYR A 376 13.67 -15.05 -15.81
C TYR A 376 12.27 -15.67 -15.74
N THR A 377 11.43 -15.25 -14.79
CA THR A 377 10.07 -15.80 -14.64
C THR A 377 9.18 -15.41 -15.82
N GLY A 378 9.31 -14.19 -16.32
CA GLY A 378 8.59 -13.71 -17.50
C GLY A 378 9.00 -14.43 -18.79
N MET A 379 10.30 -14.61 -19.03
CA MET A 379 10.78 -15.37 -20.19
C MET A 379 10.32 -16.84 -20.16
N ASN A 380 10.32 -17.47 -18.97
CA ASN A 380 9.82 -18.83 -18.83
C ASN A 380 8.31 -18.92 -19.10
N SER A 381 7.51 -17.98 -18.57
CA SER A 381 6.07 -17.93 -18.84
C SER A 381 5.78 -17.75 -20.34
N LEU A 382 6.50 -16.86 -21.01
CA LEU A 382 6.36 -16.63 -22.46
C LEU A 382 6.82 -17.84 -23.29
N ALA A 383 7.88 -18.53 -22.86
CA ALA A 383 8.35 -19.76 -23.50
C ALA A 383 7.32 -20.89 -23.37
N GLU A 384 6.67 -21.03 -22.21
CA GLU A 384 5.55 -21.97 -22.00
C GLU A 384 4.34 -21.64 -22.90
N GLN A 385 4.10 -20.36 -23.17
CA GLN A 385 3.08 -19.90 -24.11
C GLN A 385 3.50 -20.00 -25.59
N GLY A 386 4.73 -20.46 -25.89
CA GLY A 386 5.25 -20.60 -27.25
C GLY A 386 5.59 -19.28 -27.95
N ILE A 387 5.66 -18.16 -27.22
CA ILE A 387 5.99 -16.84 -27.76
C ILE A 387 7.52 -16.68 -27.76
N THR A 388 8.11 -16.54 -28.94
CA THR A 388 9.58 -16.46 -29.12
C THR A 388 10.10 -15.06 -29.46
N ASN A 389 9.22 -14.15 -29.93
CA ASN A 389 9.51 -12.74 -30.13
C ASN A 389 8.78 -11.92 -29.07
N TYR A 390 9.51 -11.48 -28.05
CA TYR A 390 8.99 -10.65 -26.97
C TYR A 390 9.94 -9.49 -26.68
N GLY A 391 9.39 -8.35 -26.29
CA GLY A 391 10.12 -7.22 -25.76
C GLY A 391 10.15 -7.23 -24.23
N ILE A 392 10.83 -6.22 -23.66
CA ILE A 392 10.95 -6.07 -22.20
C ILE A 392 9.57 -5.89 -21.54
N ARG A 393 8.64 -5.22 -22.23
CA ARG A 393 7.28 -4.99 -21.70
C ARG A 393 6.51 -6.29 -21.57
N GLU A 394 6.58 -7.16 -22.56
CA GLU A 394 5.91 -8.47 -22.54
C GLU A 394 6.51 -9.40 -21.48
N ILE A 395 7.84 -9.37 -21.31
CA ILE A 395 8.54 -10.13 -20.27
C ILE A 395 8.06 -9.70 -18.88
N ILE A 396 8.07 -8.39 -18.61
CA ILE A 396 7.67 -7.88 -17.30
C ILE A 396 6.17 -8.15 -17.04
N GLY A 397 5.32 -7.93 -18.03
CA GLY A 397 3.87 -8.15 -17.89
C GLY A 397 3.47 -9.60 -17.60
N ASN A 398 4.26 -10.58 -18.07
CA ASN A 398 4.03 -12.01 -17.81
C ASN A 398 4.92 -12.57 -16.68
N SER A 399 5.61 -11.72 -15.94
CA SER A 399 6.51 -12.17 -14.88
C SER A 399 5.77 -12.54 -13.58
N ASP A 400 6.35 -13.50 -12.85
CA ASP A 400 5.92 -13.81 -11.49
C ASP A 400 6.76 -12.96 -10.52
N SER A 401 6.18 -11.83 -10.10
CA SER A 401 6.83 -10.86 -9.21
C SER A 401 6.99 -11.39 -7.79
N ASN A 402 6.05 -12.21 -7.32
CA ASN A 402 6.10 -12.86 -6.01
C ASN A 402 7.33 -13.76 -5.89
N LYS A 403 7.59 -14.63 -6.87
CA LYS A 403 8.80 -15.48 -6.89
C LYS A 403 10.08 -14.67 -6.98
N ALA A 404 10.12 -13.66 -7.86
CA ALA A 404 11.30 -12.82 -8.06
C ALA A 404 11.72 -12.08 -6.76
N LEU A 405 10.74 -11.55 -6.02
CA LEU A 405 10.96 -10.88 -4.74
C LEU A 405 11.43 -11.85 -3.65
N MET A 406 10.86 -13.06 -3.56
CA MET A 406 11.28 -14.07 -2.59
C MET A 406 12.73 -14.53 -2.81
N TRP A 407 13.11 -14.84 -4.05
CA TRP A 407 14.46 -15.31 -4.35
C TRP A 407 15.52 -14.22 -4.11
N SER A 408 15.23 -12.99 -4.53
CA SER A 408 16.15 -11.86 -4.38
C SER A 408 16.35 -11.48 -2.91
N SER A 409 15.29 -11.45 -2.11
CA SER A 409 15.37 -11.17 -0.67
C SER A 409 16.10 -12.27 0.11
N LEU A 410 15.88 -13.54 -0.21
CA LEU A 410 16.62 -14.66 0.38
C LEU A 410 18.11 -14.57 0.06
N PHE A 411 18.47 -14.32 -1.21
CA PHE A 411 19.85 -14.20 -1.63
C PHE A 411 20.55 -13.01 -0.97
N ALA A 412 19.88 -11.85 -0.92
CA ALA A 412 20.39 -10.67 -0.22
C ALA A 412 20.62 -10.93 1.28
N CYS A 413 19.71 -11.68 1.93
CA CYS A 413 19.84 -12.07 3.32
C CYS A 413 21.05 -12.96 3.56
N ILE A 414 21.25 -14.00 2.74
CA ILE A 414 22.41 -14.89 2.85
C ILE A 414 23.71 -14.10 2.69
N VAL A 415 23.79 -13.21 1.70
CA VAL A 415 24.98 -12.40 1.48
C VAL A 415 25.22 -11.43 2.63
N ALA A 416 24.19 -10.80 3.18
CA ALA A 416 24.32 -9.93 4.36
C ALA A 416 24.89 -10.68 5.58
N ILE A 417 24.43 -11.92 5.82
CA ILE A 417 24.95 -12.79 6.88
C ILE A 417 26.42 -13.14 6.62
N ILE A 418 26.75 -13.64 5.42
CA ILE A 418 28.12 -14.01 5.05
C ILE A 418 29.07 -12.82 5.17
N MET A 419 28.67 -11.64 4.72
CA MET A 419 29.47 -10.42 4.81
C MET A 419 29.72 -10.01 6.27
N THR A 420 28.71 -10.13 7.12
CA THR A 420 28.81 -9.79 8.54
C THR A 420 29.78 -10.73 9.27
N LEU A 421 29.68 -12.04 9.01
CA LEU A 421 30.51 -13.07 9.64
C LEU A 421 31.95 -13.09 9.10
N SER A 422 32.13 -13.01 7.78
CA SER A 422 33.46 -13.03 7.13
C SER A 422 34.30 -11.83 7.55
N GLN A 423 33.67 -10.67 7.74
CA GLN A 423 34.31 -9.47 8.24
C GLN A 423 34.52 -9.48 9.76
N ARG A 424 34.03 -10.51 10.46
CA ARG A 424 34.10 -10.65 11.92
C ARG A 424 33.56 -9.41 12.64
N ILE A 425 32.47 -8.84 12.11
CA ILE A 425 31.81 -7.67 12.72
C ILE A 425 31.00 -8.13 13.93
N MET A 426 30.29 -9.25 13.78
CA MET A 426 29.49 -9.89 14.81
C MET A 426 29.70 -11.41 14.75
N ASN A 427 29.46 -12.11 15.86
CA ASN A 427 29.42 -13.56 15.87
C ASN A 427 28.08 -14.07 15.26
N LEU A 428 27.94 -15.40 15.12
CA LEU A 428 26.71 -15.97 14.54
C LEU A 428 25.46 -15.67 15.36
N SER A 429 25.54 -15.74 16.69
CA SER A 429 24.40 -15.46 17.59
C SER A 429 23.92 -14.02 17.39
N ASP A 430 24.82 -13.04 17.54
CA ASP A 430 24.53 -11.62 17.40
C ASP A 430 24.01 -11.28 16.00
N THR A 431 24.50 -11.99 14.97
CA THR A 431 24.05 -11.84 13.58
C THR A 431 22.60 -12.30 13.43
N ILE A 432 22.26 -13.48 13.97
CA ILE A 432 20.89 -14.01 13.94
C ILE A 432 19.95 -13.17 14.80
N ASP A 433 20.38 -12.70 15.98
CA ASP A 433 19.60 -11.82 16.84
C ASP A 433 19.32 -10.47 16.16
N SER A 434 20.29 -9.94 15.40
CA SER A 434 20.11 -8.73 14.59
C SER A 434 19.15 -8.94 13.43
N TRP A 435 19.19 -10.11 12.80
CA TRP A 435 18.23 -10.49 11.76
C TRP A 435 16.80 -10.61 12.33
N PHE A 436 16.61 -11.26 13.49
CA PHE A 436 15.31 -11.33 14.16
C PHE A 436 14.79 -9.96 14.60
N ARG A 437 15.67 -9.05 15.05
CA ARG A 437 15.27 -7.67 15.35
C ARG A 437 14.70 -6.97 14.11
N GLY A 438 15.30 -7.20 12.94
CA GLY A 438 14.79 -6.70 11.67
C GLY A 438 13.46 -7.32 11.25
N ILE A 439 13.25 -8.61 11.48
CA ILE A 439 11.92 -9.24 11.29
C ILE A 439 10.89 -8.62 12.23
N ARG A 440 11.25 -8.42 13.51
CA ARG A 440 10.35 -7.89 14.52
C ARG A 440 9.82 -6.50 14.16
N SER A 441 10.62 -5.65 13.52
CA SER A 441 10.16 -4.33 13.10
C SER A 441 9.10 -4.37 11.99
N MET A 442 9.01 -5.48 11.23
CA MET A 442 8.02 -5.65 10.15
C MET A 442 6.70 -6.31 10.59
N LEU A 443 6.60 -6.77 11.85
CA LEU A 443 5.42 -7.51 12.31
C LEU A 443 4.14 -6.67 12.33
N LEU A 444 4.24 -5.38 12.65
CA LEU A 444 3.08 -4.48 12.66
C LEU A 444 2.51 -4.29 11.25
N ALA A 445 3.39 -4.05 10.28
CA ALA A 445 3.05 -3.96 8.87
C ALA A 445 2.34 -5.23 8.36
N ILE A 446 2.90 -6.40 8.66
CA ILE A 446 2.33 -7.71 8.27
C ILE A 446 0.97 -7.93 8.94
N MET A 447 0.80 -7.57 10.21
CA MET A 447 -0.49 -7.69 10.89
C MET A 447 -1.55 -6.79 10.26
N ILE A 448 -1.22 -5.55 9.92
CA ILE A 448 -2.13 -4.65 9.20
C ILE A 448 -2.49 -5.23 7.84
N LEU A 449 -1.51 -5.80 7.11
CA LEU A 449 -1.72 -6.40 5.80
C LEU A 449 -2.68 -7.59 5.84
N ILE A 450 -2.50 -8.52 6.80
CA ILE A 450 -3.38 -9.67 6.99
C ILE A 450 -4.82 -9.20 7.30
N LEU A 451 -4.97 -8.19 8.16
CA LEU A 451 -6.28 -7.61 8.46
C LEU A 451 -6.87 -6.85 7.26
N ALA A 452 -6.05 -6.22 6.44
CA ALA A 452 -6.49 -5.55 5.21
C ALA A 452 -7.06 -6.55 4.21
N TRP A 453 -6.36 -7.68 4.02
CA TRP A 453 -6.84 -8.79 3.19
C TRP A 453 -8.12 -9.40 3.76
N GLY A 454 -8.24 -9.47 5.09
CA GLY A 454 -9.48 -9.87 5.75
C GLY A 454 -10.66 -8.93 5.43
N ILE A 455 -10.45 -7.62 5.51
CA ILE A 455 -11.46 -6.63 5.09
C ILE A 455 -11.78 -6.79 3.60
N SER A 456 -10.76 -6.93 2.75
CA SER A 456 -10.91 -7.11 1.31
C SER A 456 -11.80 -8.31 1.00
N SER A 457 -11.49 -9.48 1.58
CA SER A 457 -12.27 -10.71 1.43
C SER A 457 -13.71 -10.54 1.91
N VAL A 458 -13.92 -9.87 3.04
CA VAL A 458 -15.27 -9.55 3.54
C VAL A 458 -16.02 -8.66 2.55
N THR A 459 -15.38 -7.60 2.04
CA THR A 459 -16.03 -6.66 1.12
C THR A 459 -16.37 -7.30 -0.23
N GLU A 460 -15.54 -8.23 -0.69
CA GLU A 460 -15.75 -9.05 -1.88
C GLU A 460 -16.94 -10.01 -1.68
N GLN A 461 -16.95 -10.76 -0.57
CA GLN A 461 -18.06 -11.66 -0.22
C GLN A 461 -19.39 -10.89 -0.09
N MET A 462 -19.34 -9.69 0.48
CA MET A 462 -20.51 -8.82 0.62
C MET A 462 -20.92 -8.10 -0.67
N GLN A 463 -20.21 -8.32 -1.78
CA GLN A 463 -20.49 -7.69 -3.08
C GLN A 463 -20.53 -6.15 -2.98
N THR A 464 -19.68 -5.58 -2.11
CA THR A 464 -19.67 -4.14 -1.80
C THR A 464 -19.39 -3.31 -3.03
N ALA A 465 -18.51 -3.81 -3.92
CA ALA A 465 -18.25 -3.20 -5.22
C ALA A 465 -19.56 -3.00 -6.00
N ASN A 466 -20.35 -4.05 -6.19
CA ASN A 466 -21.63 -4.04 -6.93
C ASN A 466 -22.63 -3.03 -6.36
N TYR A 467 -22.72 -2.91 -5.04
CA TYR A 467 -23.54 -1.87 -4.39
C TYR A 467 -23.11 -0.45 -4.75
N ILE A 468 -21.81 -0.19 -4.65
CA ILE A 468 -21.23 1.11 -4.95
C ILE A 468 -21.45 1.47 -6.42
N ILE A 469 -21.29 0.51 -7.34
CA ILE A 469 -21.58 0.71 -8.79
C ILE A 469 -23.02 1.20 -8.96
N HIS A 470 -23.96 0.50 -8.32
CA HIS A 470 -25.39 0.77 -8.48
C HIS A 470 -25.82 2.11 -7.87
N MET A 471 -25.16 2.56 -6.80
CA MET A 471 -25.51 3.82 -6.10
C MET A 471 -24.85 5.07 -6.70
N LEU A 472 -23.61 4.96 -7.19
CA LEU A 472 -22.80 6.12 -7.57
C LEU A 472 -22.71 6.35 -9.08
N SER A 473 -23.18 5.40 -9.87
CA SER A 473 -23.34 5.44 -11.33
C SER A 473 -23.77 6.81 -11.87
N ASP A 474 -24.78 7.45 -11.27
CA ASP A 474 -25.39 8.65 -11.84
C ASP A 474 -24.95 9.98 -11.19
N SER A 475 -24.13 9.95 -10.13
CA SER A 475 -23.89 11.12 -9.27
C SER A 475 -22.44 11.64 -9.21
N LEU A 476 -21.45 10.86 -9.66
CA LEU A 476 -20.03 11.22 -9.59
C LEU A 476 -19.38 11.24 -10.97
N ASN A 477 -18.73 12.35 -11.33
CA ASN A 477 -17.82 12.36 -12.47
C ASN A 477 -16.53 11.59 -12.09
N PRO A 478 -16.19 10.48 -12.78
CA PRO A 478 -15.06 9.63 -12.45
C PRO A 478 -13.71 10.38 -12.38
N ARG A 479 -13.58 11.49 -13.12
CA ARG A 479 -12.33 12.27 -13.19
C ARG A 479 -11.98 13.00 -11.89
N PHE A 480 -12.95 13.24 -11.00
CA PHE A 480 -12.65 13.85 -9.69
C PHE A 480 -12.36 12.81 -8.60
N LEU A 481 -12.49 11.52 -8.90
CA LEU A 481 -12.31 10.46 -7.92
C LEU A 481 -10.90 10.45 -7.29
N PRO A 482 -9.79 10.60 -8.05
CA PRO A 482 -8.45 10.70 -7.45
C PRO A 482 -8.35 11.79 -6.37
N VAL A 483 -8.89 12.98 -6.65
CA VAL A 483 -8.85 14.13 -5.73
C VAL A 483 -9.63 13.86 -4.45
N ILE A 484 -10.85 13.32 -4.58
CA ILE A 484 -11.69 12.97 -3.42
C ILE A 484 -10.96 11.94 -2.56
N VAL A 485 -10.41 10.91 -3.19
CA VAL A 485 -9.65 9.85 -2.51
C VAL A 485 -8.42 10.41 -1.81
N PHE A 486 -7.64 11.28 -2.47
CA PHE A 486 -6.49 11.93 -1.86
C PHE A 486 -6.87 12.69 -0.59
N ILE A 487 -7.94 13.49 -0.64
CA ILE A 487 -8.41 14.30 0.50
C ILE A 487 -8.89 13.40 1.65
N VAL A 488 -9.67 12.36 1.36
CA VAL A 488 -10.16 11.43 2.40
C VAL A 488 -8.99 10.70 3.04
N CYS A 489 -8.03 10.20 2.25
CA CYS A 489 -6.83 9.55 2.77
C CYS A 489 -5.98 10.51 3.60
N ALA A 490 -5.79 11.75 3.14
CA ALA A 490 -5.05 12.79 3.85
C ALA A 490 -5.65 13.10 5.22
N ILE A 491 -6.96 13.33 5.29
CA ILE A 491 -7.65 13.65 6.55
C ILE A 491 -7.62 12.45 7.50
N THR A 492 -7.88 11.25 6.97
CA THR A 492 -7.93 10.04 7.79
C THR A 492 -6.56 9.69 8.33
N SER A 493 -5.52 9.76 7.50
CA SER A 493 -4.14 9.48 7.88
C SER A 493 -3.60 10.54 8.85
N PHE A 494 -3.97 11.82 8.66
CA PHE A 494 -3.64 12.87 9.64
C PHE A 494 -4.26 12.59 11.01
N SER A 495 -5.49 12.08 11.03
CA SER A 495 -6.23 11.82 12.27
C SER A 495 -5.76 10.56 13.01
N THR A 496 -5.27 9.55 12.27
CA THR A 496 -4.77 8.29 12.82
C THR A 496 -3.26 8.29 13.08
N GLY A 497 -2.50 9.11 12.36
CA GLY A 497 -1.04 9.08 12.36
C GLY A 497 -0.46 7.81 11.75
N SER A 498 -1.14 7.20 10.77
CA SER A 498 -0.69 5.94 10.18
C SER A 498 -0.94 5.88 8.68
N SER A 499 0.13 5.89 7.89
CA SER A 499 0.09 5.68 6.44
C SER A 499 -0.38 4.26 6.09
N TRP A 500 0.29 3.25 6.65
CA TRP A 500 0.02 1.82 6.43
C TRP A 500 -1.45 1.48 6.64
N GLY A 501 -2.02 1.94 7.75
CA GLY A 501 -3.41 1.65 8.08
C GLY A 501 -4.42 2.22 7.09
N ILE A 502 -4.19 3.44 6.61
CA ILE A 502 -5.13 4.08 5.68
C ILE A 502 -5.02 3.46 4.29
N MET A 503 -3.83 3.09 3.85
CA MET A 503 -3.67 2.33 2.60
C MET A 503 -4.44 1.01 2.67
N ALA A 504 -4.30 0.27 3.78
CA ALA A 504 -4.99 -0.99 4.02
C ALA A 504 -6.51 -0.86 4.00
N ILE A 505 -7.06 0.19 4.60
CA ILE A 505 -8.51 0.43 4.63
C ILE A 505 -9.02 0.89 3.27
N MET A 506 -8.29 1.76 2.56
CA MET A 506 -8.81 2.45 1.39
C MET A 506 -8.65 1.64 0.08
N MET A 507 -7.55 0.90 -0.11
CA MET A 507 -7.30 0.18 -1.37
C MET A 507 -8.43 -0.80 -1.76
N PRO A 508 -8.95 -1.65 -0.87
CA PRO A 508 -10.04 -2.58 -1.22
C PRO A 508 -11.35 -1.89 -1.58
N ILE A 509 -11.51 -0.61 -1.24
CA ILE A 509 -12.71 0.18 -1.52
C ILE A 509 -12.54 0.93 -2.83
N VAL A 510 -11.44 1.67 -2.97
CA VAL A 510 -11.32 2.67 -4.03
C VAL A 510 -10.98 2.04 -5.39
N ILE A 511 -10.29 0.89 -5.42
CA ILE A 511 -9.97 0.18 -6.66
C ILE A 511 -11.25 -0.31 -7.34
N PRO A 512 -12.11 -1.13 -6.69
CA PRO A 512 -13.38 -1.52 -7.28
C PRO A 512 -14.33 -0.35 -7.55
N LEU A 513 -14.37 0.67 -6.69
CA LEU A 513 -15.12 1.89 -6.94
C LEU A 513 -14.66 2.62 -8.22
N SER A 514 -13.35 2.70 -8.47
CA SER A 514 -12.82 3.36 -9.66
C SER A 514 -13.20 2.61 -10.93
N HIS A 515 -13.10 1.28 -10.91
CA HIS A 515 -13.50 0.43 -12.04
C HIS A 515 -15.01 0.54 -12.31
N ALA A 516 -15.81 0.55 -11.25
CA ALA A 516 -17.26 0.67 -11.32
C ALA A 516 -17.73 1.97 -11.98
N VAL A 517 -17.24 3.10 -11.47
CA VAL A 517 -17.68 4.43 -11.89
C VAL A 517 -17.17 4.75 -13.30
N THR A 518 -15.99 4.27 -13.67
CA THR A 518 -15.46 4.42 -15.05
C THR A 518 -16.19 3.53 -16.06
N SER A 519 -16.58 2.31 -15.67
CA SER A 519 -17.36 1.41 -16.53
C SER A 519 -18.78 1.93 -16.78
N HIS A 520 -19.44 2.47 -15.75
CA HIS A 520 -20.77 3.06 -15.90
C HIS A 520 -20.77 4.34 -16.74
N ALA A 521 -19.70 5.13 -16.67
CA ALA A 521 -19.55 6.35 -17.46
C ALA A 521 -19.14 6.10 -18.93
N ASP A 522 -19.14 4.84 -19.40
CA ASP A 522 -18.72 4.41 -20.74
C ASP A 522 -17.36 5.00 -21.16
N MET A 523 -16.42 5.11 -20.20
CA MET A 523 -15.10 5.66 -20.46
C MET A 523 -14.27 4.71 -21.32
N SER A 524 -13.40 5.28 -22.17
CA SER A 524 -12.45 4.48 -22.93
C SER A 524 -11.52 3.70 -21.98
N SER A 525 -11.05 2.53 -22.42
CA SER A 525 -10.13 1.71 -21.61
C SER A 525 -8.87 2.47 -21.17
N SER A 526 -8.38 3.39 -22.01
CA SER A 526 -7.24 4.25 -21.66
C SER A 526 -7.53 5.17 -20.50
N ASP A 527 -8.72 5.76 -20.47
CA ASP A 527 -9.10 6.72 -19.45
C ASP A 527 -9.45 6.00 -18.15
N SER A 528 -10.08 4.82 -18.21
CA SER A 528 -10.35 3.99 -17.03
C SER A 528 -9.07 3.57 -16.32
N ILE A 529 -8.05 3.12 -17.06
CA ILE A 529 -6.73 2.78 -16.52
C ILE A 529 -6.05 4.01 -15.91
N LEU A 530 -6.18 5.17 -16.56
CA LEU A 530 -5.64 6.42 -16.04
C LEU A 530 -6.27 6.81 -14.70
N ILE A 531 -7.60 6.68 -14.56
CA ILE A 531 -8.29 6.95 -13.29
C ILE A 531 -7.91 5.92 -12.23
N LEU A 532 -7.79 4.64 -12.59
CA LEU A 532 -7.33 3.60 -11.68
C LEU A 532 -5.94 3.92 -11.11
N HIS A 533 -4.96 4.26 -11.97
CA HIS A 533 -3.63 4.68 -11.51
C HIS A 533 -3.68 5.92 -10.64
N GLY A 534 -4.50 6.91 -11.00
CA GLY A 534 -4.67 8.14 -10.22
C GLY A 534 -5.28 7.88 -8.85
N VAL A 535 -6.25 6.97 -8.73
CA VAL A 535 -6.87 6.60 -7.45
C VAL A 535 -5.90 5.82 -6.56
N ILE A 536 -5.19 4.84 -7.10
CA ILE A 536 -4.16 4.09 -6.37
C ILE A 536 -3.06 5.05 -5.89
N SER A 537 -2.54 5.92 -6.76
CA SER A 537 -1.53 6.92 -6.37
C SER A 537 -2.06 7.90 -5.33
N SER A 538 -3.33 8.28 -5.41
CA SER A 538 -3.99 9.18 -4.44
C SER A 538 -4.11 8.56 -3.06
N VAL A 539 -4.39 7.25 -2.97
CA VAL A 539 -4.36 6.54 -1.69
C VAL A 539 -2.98 6.57 -1.08
N LEU A 540 -1.95 6.21 -1.86
CA LEU A 540 -0.57 6.15 -1.37
C LEU A 540 -0.06 7.54 -0.98
N ALA A 541 -0.21 8.51 -1.87
CA ALA A 541 0.24 9.89 -1.67
C ALA A 541 -0.55 10.61 -0.56
N GLY A 542 -1.87 10.43 -0.48
CA GLY A 542 -2.72 11.02 0.55
C GLY A 542 -2.44 10.43 1.93
N SER A 543 -2.19 9.12 2.00
CA SER A 543 -1.80 8.45 3.25
C SER A 543 -0.45 8.96 3.76
N VAL A 544 0.54 9.14 2.87
CA VAL A 544 1.84 9.76 3.21
C VAL A 544 1.68 11.23 3.61
N PHE A 545 0.80 11.99 2.94
CA PHE A 545 0.50 13.37 3.32
C PHE A 545 0.01 13.48 4.76
N GLY A 546 -1.00 12.69 5.11
CA GLY A 546 -1.62 12.77 6.43
C GLY A 546 -0.65 12.37 7.54
N ASP A 547 0.07 11.25 7.34
CA ASP A 547 1.09 10.74 8.25
C ASP A 547 2.16 11.81 8.49
N HIS A 548 2.72 12.36 7.41
CA HIS A 548 3.77 13.35 7.47
C HIS A 548 3.38 14.58 8.29
N CYS A 549 2.13 15.06 8.28
CA CYS A 549 1.77 16.25 9.05
C CYS A 549 1.06 15.97 10.38
N SER A 550 0.87 14.70 10.76
CA SER A 550 0.11 14.33 11.95
C SER A 550 0.91 14.53 13.25
N PRO A 551 0.33 15.17 14.29
CA PRO A 551 0.94 15.27 15.62
C PRO A 551 1.00 13.95 16.41
N ILE A 552 0.51 12.85 15.83
CA ILE A 552 0.50 11.55 16.51
C ILE A 552 1.13 10.45 15.64
N ALA A 553 1.66 10.81 14.46
CA ALA A 553 2.32 9.85 13.59
C ALA A 553 3.66 9.39 14.16
N ASP A 554 3.92 8.09 14.03
CA ASP A 554 5.15 7.46 14.52
C ASP A 554 6.39 8.06 13.84
N THR A 555 6.33 8.27 12.52
CA THR A 555 7.38 8.91 11.69
C THR A 555 7.65 10.35 12.13
N THR A 556 6.59 11.13 12.39
CA THR A 556 6.70 12.52 12.88
C THR A 556 7.24 12.60 14.31
N ILE A 557 6.82 11.70 15.19
CA ILE A 557 7.34 11.57 16.56
C ILE A 557 8.83 11.19 16.49
N LEU A 558 9.18 10.11 15.79
CA LEU A 558 10.56 9.64 15.63
C LEU A 558 11.46 10.72 15.01
N SER A 559 10.98 11.48 14.03
CA SER A 559 11.74 12.56 13.38
C SER A 559 12.06 13.69 14.35
N SER A 560 11.07 14.08 15.17
CA SER A 560 11.27 15.09 16.20
C SER A 560 12.22 14.61 17.31
N MET A 561 12.11 13.35 17.74
CA MET A 561 12.99 12.75 18.75
C MET A 561 14.43 12.62 18.24
N ALA A 562 14.64 12.02 17.06
CA ALA A 562 15.98 11.82 16.48
C ALA A 562 16.71 13.15 16.20
N SER A 563 15.95 14.22 15.94
CA SER A 563 16.49 15.56 15.74
C SER A 563 16.60 16.37 17.03
N SER A 564 16.17 15.83 18.18
CA SER A 564 16.03 16.53 19.47
C SER A 564 15.25 17.85 19.38
N CYS A 565 14.19 17.83 18.57
CA CYS A 565 13.25 18.92 18.40
C CYS A 565 12.05 18.72 19.33
N ASP A 566 11.49 19.81 19.84
CA ASP A 566 10.15 19.75 20.46
C ASP A 566 9.15 19.28 19.40
N HIS A 567 8.39 18.26 19.75
CA HIS A 567 7.50 17.59 18.82
C HIS A 567 6.44 18.54 18.23
N ILE A 568 5.89 19.44 19.05
CA ILE A 568 4.86 20.38 18.60
C ILE A 568 5.46 21.48 17.72
N ASP A 569 6.70 21.90 18.00
CA ASP A 569 7.41 22.86 17.16
C ASP A 569 7.70 22.27 15.77
N HIS A 570 8.07 20.99 15.68
CA HIS A 570 8.23 20.24 14.42
C HIS A 570 6.92 20.25 13.61
N VAL A 571 5.83 19.75 14.20
CA VAL A 571 4.51 19.68 13.53
C VAL A 571 4.05 21.06 13.03
N ARG A 572 4.17 22.08 13.89
CA ARG A 572 3.73 23.45 13.56
C ARG A 572 4.51 24.08 12.41
N THR A 573 5.81 23.78 12.32
CA THR A 573 6.68 24.35 11.29
C THR A 573 6.59 23.60 9.97
N GLN A 574 6.29 22.30 10.00
CA GLN A 574 6.09 21.44 8.84
C GLN A 574 4.73 21.62 8.16
N LEU A 575 3.65 21.79 8.93
CA LEU A 575 2.29 21.81 8.39
C LEU A 575 2.05 22.82 7.25
N PRO A 576 2.52 24.09 7.32
CA PRO A 576 2.36 25.02 6.20
C PRO A 576 3.05 24.58 4.91
N TYR A 577 4.18 23.88 5.02
CA TYR A 577 4.91 23.35 3.87
C TYR A 577 4.18 22.17 3.23
N ALA A 578 3.72 21.24 4.06
CA ALA A 578 2.91 20.11 3.62
C ALA A 578 1.64 20.58 2.90
N LEU A 579 0.88 21.51 3.50
CA LEU A 579 -0.33 22.07 2.90
C LEU A 579 -0.07 22.75 1.56
N THR A 580 1.02 23.52 1.45
CA THR A 580 1.40 24.17 0.19
C THR A 580 1.68 23.13 -0.89
N ALA A 581 2.46 22.10 -0.58
CA ALA A 581 2.74 21.02 -1.52
C ALA A 581 1.46 20.25 -1.91
N GLY A 582 0.65 19.84 -0.94
CA GLY A 582 -0.59 19.10 -1.17
C GLY A 582 -1.59 19.86 -2.04
N VAL A 583 -1.81 21.16 -1.78
CA VAL A 583 -2.70 22.00 -2.61
C VAL A 583 -2.18 22.10 -4.05
N ILE A 584 -0.88 22.33 -4.24
CA ILE A 584 -0.28 22.38 -5.58
C ILE A 584 -0.45 21.02 -6.29
N CYS A 585 -0.23 19.90 -5.60
CA CYS A 585 -0.40 18.56 -6.15
C CYS A 585 -1.84 18.28 -6.59
N ILE A 586 -2.84 18.70 -5.83
CA ILE A 586 -4.25 18.53 -6.22
C ILE A 586 -4.56 19.30 -7.51
N PHE A 587 -4.26 20.60 -7.56
CA PHE A 587 -4.66 21.46 -8.68
C PHE A 587 -3.86 21.25 -9.96
N VAL A 588 -2.61 20.78 -9.85
CA VAL A 588 -1.67 20.69 -10.99
C VAL A 588 -1.30 19.24 -11.32
N GLY A 589 -1.40 18.34 -10.36
CA GLY A 589 -1.19 16.90 -10.52
C GLY A 589 -2.52 16.16 -10.71
N ASP A 590 -3.25 15.95 -9.61
CA ASP A 590 -4.39 15.02 -9.56
C ASP A 590 -5.51 15.43 -10.52
N ILE A 591 -5.91 16.72 -10.54
CA ILE A 591 -6.97 17.20 -11.44
C ILE A 591 -6.54 17.07 -12.91
N PRO A 592 -5.45 17.72 -13.40
CA PRO A 592 -5.15 17.71 -14.83
C PRO A 592 -4.86 16.31 -15.38
N THR A 593 -4.20 15.47 -14.58
CA THR A 593 -3.84 14.11 -15.03
C THR A 593 -5.06 13.23 -15.17
N ALA A 594 -6.10 13.42 -14.35
CA ALA A 594 -7.41 12.79 -14.55
C ALA A 594 -8.12 13.20 -15.87
N PHE A 595 -7.70 14.29 -16.51
CA PHE A 595 -8.13 14.71 -17.85
C PHE A 595 -7.15 14.30 -18.97
N GLY A 596 -6.19 13.42 -18.69
CA GLY A 596 -5.22 12.92 -19.67
C GLY A 596 -3.95 13.77 -19.80
N PHE A 597 -3.74 14.75 -18.92
CA PHE A 597 -2.49 15.52 -18.91
C PHE A 597 -1.30 14.65 -18.47
N SER A 598 -0.12 14.90 -19.05
CA SER A 598 1.06 14.09 -18.76
C SER A 598 1.53 14.27 -17.30
N PRO A 599 1.71 13.18 -16.54
CA PRO A 599 2.17 13.26 -15.14
C PRO A 599 3.58 13.88 -15.04
N PHE A 600 4.46 13.64 -16.02
CA PHE A 600 5.80 14.23 -16.05
C PHE A 600 5.77 15.75 -16.24
N LEU A 601 4.84 16.24 -17.07
CA LEU A 601 4.66 17.67 -17.25
C LEU A 601 4.03 18.30 -16.01
N SER A 602 3.07 17.62 -15.36
CA SER A 602 2.55 18.03 -14.06
C SER A 602 3.66 18.14 -13.01
N ILE A 603 4.55 17.15 -12.90
CA ILE A 603 5.72 17.21 -11.99
C ILE A 603 6.58 18.44 -12.29
N ALA A 604 6.88 18.73 -13.56
CA ALA A 604 7.67 19.89 -13.94
C ALA A 604 7.00 21.21 -13.53
N ILE A 605 5.68 21.33 -13.72
CA ILE A 605 4.92 22.52 -13.31
C ILE A 605 4.85 22.62 -11.79
N ILE A 606 4.65 21.51 -11.07
CA ILE A 606 4.68 21.45 -9.60
C ILE A 606 6.04 21.96 -9.08
N PHE A 607 7.15 21.51 -9.67
CA PHE A 607 8.50 21.99 -9.30
C PHE A 607 8.67 23.48 -9.57
N ALA A 608 8.19 23.98 -10.71
CA ALA A 608 8.22 25.40 -11.03
C ALA A 608 7.40 26.24 -10.04
N LEU A 609 6.18 25.80 -9.70
CA LEU A 609 5.31 26.49 -8.74
C LEU A 609 5.86 26.46 -7.33
N ILE A 610 6.35 25.32 -6.85
CA ILE A 610 7.01 25.21 -5.54
C ILE A 610 8.22 26.16 -5.48
N THR A 611 9.04 26.19 -6.54
CA THR A 611 10.17 27.11 -6.64
C THR A 611 9.71 28.57 -6.60
N GLY A 612 8.64 28.90 -7.34
CA GLY A 612 8.02 30.22 -7.33
C GLY A 612 7.53 30.61 -5.94
N VAL A 613 6.79 29.74 -5.25
CA VAL A 613 6.29 29.98 -3.88
C VAL A 613 7.44 30.22 -2.92
N VAL A 614 8.47 29.37 -2.93
CA VAL A 614 9.66 29.54 -2.08
C VAL A 614 10.45 30.81 -2.44
N TYR A 615 10.46 31.21 -3.72
CA TYR A 615 11.12 32.45 -4.15
C TYR A 615 10.36 33.71 -3.72
N TYR A 616 9.04 33.75 -3.86
CA TYR A 616 8.24 34.95 -3.61
C TYR A 616 7.84 35.09 -2.14
N PHE A 617 7.40 34.01 -1.49
CA PHE A 617 6.98 34.04 -0.09
C PHE A 617 8.12 33.72 0.88
N GLY A 618 9.14 32.98 0.44
CA GLY A 618 10.30 32.66 1.24
C GLY A 618 11.23 33.85 1.46
N LYS A 619 11.61 34.07 2.71
CA LYS A 619 12.60 35.09 3.10
C LYS A 619 13.96 34.45 3.26
N ARG A 620 15.01 35.14 2.80
CA ARG A 620 16.39 34.67 2.99
C ARG A 620 16.73 34.69 4.48
N ILE A 621 17.32 33.60 4.95
CA ILE A 621 17.85 33.52 6.31
C ILE A 621 19.13 34.36 6.37
N PRO A 622 19.28 35.27 7.37
CA PRO A 622 20.51 36.01 7.58
C PRO A 622 21.70 35.05 7.67
N GLU A 623 22.87 35.47 7.17
CA GLU A 623 24.07 34.69 7.41
C GLU A 623 24.30 34.61 8.91
N ALA A 624 24.50 33.38 9.40
CA ALA A 624 24.70 33.17 10.81
C ALA A 624 25.88 34.02 11.27
N ILE A 625 25.68 34.79 12.35
CA ILE A 625 26.75 35.62 12.91
C ILE A 625 27.90 34.67 13.24
N ASN A 626 28.96 34.72 12.45
CA ASN A 626 30.20 34.06 12.81
C ASN A 626 30.66 34.81 14.06
N SER A 627 30.56 34.17 15.22
CA SER A 627 31.42 34.55 16.34
C SER A 627 32.84 34.26 15.88
N THR A 628 33.43 35.22 15.17
CA THR A 628 34.81 35.16 14.73
C THR A 628 35.72 35.17 15.95
N ARG A 629 36.60 34.18 15.97
CA ARG A 629 37.81 33.98 16.80
C ARG A 629 37.60 33.37 18.18
#